data_AF-A0A2V6ZXB1-F1
#
_entry.id   AF-A0A2V6ZXB1-F1
#
_cell.length_a   1.000
_cell.length_b   1.000
_cell.length_c   1.000
_cell.angle_alpha   90.00
_cell.angle_beta   90.00
_cell.angle_gamma   90.00
#
_symmetry.space_group_name_H-M   'P 1'
#
loop_
_entity.id
_entity.type
_entity.pdbx_description
1 polymer ?
#
loop_
_entity_poly.entity_id
_entity_poly.type
_entity_poly.pdbx_seq_one_letter_code
_entity_poly.pdbx_strand_id
1 'polypeptide(L)'
;MAVIQAIISFIGRTVGKILSALLDWAVVSLFGRVTGNRKLFLWGMMAAAAAWPILLLGLVAPKAALFFFTFVPLSSSVPPGLVRTIWLAVAVLVPIAVGVTVGVQSPSGRREGLAKSVLRGFPITAGLAAAFVILLVTVPALRATSMVRGRRDTYVPLVTTIESYPVAAKVVLETLERHGIAMASVEPPWWAALPSKLLQRLGEGAFTGYIAEQSAYFRSGELDVVLYPNALLLRGPNGAVARAHALAVEALTGHPDMFQTVSSEAQELERQIQRVWSAFRLNPKAHQNARPLLSRFDDIATEVARRPLPFDDWQVIYRQMLQLGRALGGRRQILEVTLPKENFMSSAQTSHAPIDFETQSLSTRQLLTRLLETISLLVKKEVELARAELKADLRAELDMVKLLVAAGVVAVFGVTMLLVSAVFALTIWMPGWLAALGVAVLLLAIGGLLALVG
;
A
#
# COMPACT_ATOMS: atom_id res chain seq x y z
N MET A 1 15.75 29.20 -26.97
CA MET A 1 14.64 28.28 -27.25
C MET A 1 14.92 26.82 -26.85
N ALA A 2 16.01 26.19 -27.30
CA ALA A 2 16.33 24.80 -26.97
C ALA A 2 16.46 24.49 -25.46
N VAL A 3 17.11 25.37 -24.69
CA VAL A 3 17.25 25.22 -23.23
C VAL A 3 15.90 25.32 -22.52
N ILE A 4 15.04 26.25 -22.94
CA ILE A 4 13.70 26.42 -22.37
C ILE A 4 12.82 25.19 -22.69
N GLN A 5 12.85 24.68 -23.93
CA GLN A 5 12.15 23.44 -24.29
C GLN A 5 12.68 22.22 -23.52
N ALA A 6 14.00 22.12 -23.30
CA ALA A 6 14.60 21.05 -22.53
C ALA A 6 14.15 21.08 -21.07
N ILE A 7 14.13 22.27 -20.45
CA ILE A 7 13.65 22.47 -19.07
C ILE A 7 12.15 22.15 -18.98
N ILE A 8 11.33 22.64 -19.92
CA ILE A 8 9.90 22.37 -19.96
C ILE A 8 9.61 20.87 -20.15
N SER A 9 10.31 20.20 -21.06
CA SER A 9 10.17 18.74 -21.27
C SER A 9 10.61 17.95 -20.04
N PHE A 10 11.69 18.38 -19.38
CA PHE A 10 12.19 17.77 -18.16
C PHE A 10 11.21 17.94 -16.99
N ILE A 11 10.68 19.15 -16.78
CA ILE A 11 9.66 19.43 -15.77
C ILE A 11 8.41 18.61 -16.09
N GLY A 12 7.90 18.63 -17.32
CA GLY A 12 6.71 17.86 -17.71
C GLY A 12 6.86 16.36 -17.46
N ARG A 13 8.00 15.76 -17.82
CA ARG A 13 8.28 14.34 -17.54
C ARG A 13 8.40 14.05 -16.04
N THR A 14 9.02 14.95 -15.29
CA THR A 14 9.25 14.78 -13.85
C THR A 14 7.95 14.95 -13.07
N VAL A 15 7.17 15.99 -13.37
CA VAL A 15 5.83 16.22 -12.81
C VAL A 15 4.91 15.06 -13.15
N GLY A 16 4.94 14.56 -14.38
CA GLY A 16 4.15 13.40 -14.79
C GLY A 16 4.47 12.15 -13.97
N LYS A 17 5.76 11.84 -13.76
CA LYS A 17 6.21 10.70 -12.94
C LYS A 17 5.83 10.86 -11.46
N ILE A 18 5.96 12.08 -10.93
CA ILE A 18 5.59 12.37 -9.54
C ILE A 18 4.08 12.22 -9.39
N LEU A 19 3.28 12.80 -10.29
CA LEU A 19 1.82 12.72 -10.24
C LEU A 19 1.34 11.27 -10.39
N SER A 20 1.95 10.48 -11.28
CA SER A 20 1.61 9.06 -11.42
C SER A 20 1.96 8.26 -10.16
N ALA A 21 3.12 8.53 -9.54
CA ALA A 21 3.50 7.88 -8.29
C ALA A 21 2.59 8.28 -7.12
N LEU A 22 2.24 9.56 -7.01
CA LEU A 22 1.30 10.07 -6.01
C LEU A 22 -0.11 9.50 -6.21
N LEU A 23 -0.54 9.36 -7.46
CA LEU A 23 -1.80 8.72 -7.81
C LEU A 23 -1.79 7.24 -7.45
N ASP A 24 -0.71 6.52 -7.76
CA ASP A 24 -0.54 5.12 -7.34
C ASP A 24 -0.61 4.99 -5.81
N TRP A 25 0.04 5.88 -5.07
CA TRP A 25 -0.02 5.87 -3.60
C TRP A 25 -1.41 6.22 -3.07
N ALA A 26 -2.09 7.19 -3.67
CA ALA A 26 -3.44 7.57 -3.27
C ALA A 26 -4.42 6.41 -3.49
N VAL A 27 -4.34 5.73 -4.64
CA VAL A 27 -5.15 4.54 -4.94
C VAL A 27 -4.88 3.43 -3.92
N VAL A 28 -3.61 3.14 -3.63
CA VAL A 28 -3.23 2.11 -2.65
C VAL A 28 -3.66 2.49 -1.23
N SER A 29 -3.54 3.76 -0.85
CA SER A 29 -3.92 4.24 0.49
C SER A 29 -5.43 4.19 0.71
N LEU A 30 -6.22 4.40 -0.34
CA LEU A 30 -7.66 4.54 -0.23
C LEU A 30 -8.40 3.21 -0.42
N PHE A 31 -7.92 2.40 -1.36
CA PHE A 31 -8.57 1.16 -1.79
C PHE A 31 -7.74 -0.10 -1.47
N GLY A 32 -6.57 0.06 -0.86
CA GLY A 32 -5.61 -1.03 -0.65
C GLY A 32 -4.90 -1.44 -1.95
N ARG A 33 -4.13 -2.53 -1.91
CA ARG A 33 -3.56 -3.12 -3.13
C ARG A 33 -4.66 -3.79 -3.93
N VAL A 34 -4.95 -3.25 -5.12
CA VAL A 34 -5.90 -3.83 -6.08
C VAL A 34 -5.14 -4.22 -7.35
N THR A 35 -5.47 -5.35 -7.95
CA THR A 35 -4.75 -5.90 -9.12
C THR A 35 -5.66 -6.10 -10.34
N GLY A 36 -5.04 -6.29 -11.50
CA GLY A 36 -5.74 -6.53 -12.78
C GLY A 36 -6.64 -5.37 -13.23
N ASN A 37 -7.76 -5.71 -13.88
CA ASN A 37 -8.69 -4.73 -14.45
C ASN A 37 -9.34 -3.81 -13.40
N ARG A 38 -9.46 -4.28 -12.15
CA ARG A 38 -9.96 -3.47 -11.04
C ARG A 38 -9.00 -2.33 -10.67
N LYS A 39 -7.69 -2.58 -10.74
CA LYS A 39 -6.67 -1.53 -10.54
C LYS A 39 -6.81 -0.45 -11.59
N LEU A 40 -6.89 -0.84 -12.87
CA LEU A 40 -7.00 0.10 -13.99
C LEU A 40 -8.27 0.97 -13.87
N PHE A 41 -9.37 0.35 -13.45
CA PHE A 41 -10.62 1.06 -13.18
C PHE A 41 -10.49 2.10 -12.06
N LEU A 42 -10.04 1.69 -10.86
CA LEU A 42 -9.90 2.60 -9.71
C LEU A 42 -8.88 3.71 -9.98
N TRP A 43 -7.78 3.37 -10.65
CA TRP A 43 -6.76 4.33 -11.08
C TRP A 43 -7.33 5.35 -12.07
N GLY A 44 -8.04 4.90 -13.11
CA GLY A 44 -8.64 5.78 -14.11
C GLY A 44 -9.73 6.70 -13.52
N MET A 45 -10.56 6.18 -12.62
CA MET A 45 -11.57 6.95 -11.92
C MET A 45 -10.95 8.01 -10.99
N MET A 46 -9.92 7.63 -10.22
CA MET A 46 -9.20 8.58 -9.37
C MET A 46 -8.47 9.64 -10.19
N ALA A 47 -7.86 9.27 -11.32
CA ALA A 47 -7.22 10.22 -12.23
C ALA A 47 -8.23 11.24 -12.80
N ALA A 48 -9.39 10.76 -13.24
CA ALA A 48 -10.46 11.62 -13.74
C ALA A 48 -10.97 12.59 -12.66
N ALA A 49 -11.19 12.09 -11.45
CA ALA A 49 -11.59 12.92 -10.32
C ALA A 49 -10.49 13.92 -9.91
N ALA A 50 -9.22 13.53 -9.92
CA ALA A 50 -8.09 14.41 -9.62
C ALA A 50 -7.93 15.56 -10.63
N ALA A 51 -8.30 15.34 -11.90
CA ALA A 51 -8.32 16.38 -12.92
C ALA A 51 -9.48 17.38 -12.75
N TRP A 52 -10.56 16.98 -12.06
CA TRP A 52 -11.78 17.78 -11.97
C TRP A 52 -11.61 19.15 -11.29
N PRO A 53 -10.90 19.29 -10.16
CA PRO A 53 -10.59 20.61 -9.58
C PRO A 53 -9.83 21.53 -10.53
N ILE A 54 -8.91 20.99 -11.34
CA ILE A 54 -8.16 21.76 -12.34
C ILE A 54 -9.09 22.26 -13.44
N LEU A 55 -10.03 21.43 -13.87
CA LEU A 55 -11.06 21.81 -14.83
C LEU A 55 -11.95 22.93 -14.27
N LEU A 56 -12.41 22.82 -13.03
CA LEU A 56 -13.20 23.86 -12.36
C LEU A 56 -12.41 25.17 -12.19
N LEU A 57 -11.14 25.09 -11.80
CA LEU A 57 -10.27 26.27 -11.68
C LEU A 57 -10.08 26.97 -13.02
N GLY A 58 -9.93 26.21 -14.11
CA GLY A 58 -9.87 26.76 -15.47
C GLY A 58 -11.16 27.43 -15.93
N LEU A 59 -12.31 27.08 -15.36
CA LEU A 59 -13.59 27.73 -15.63
C LEU A 59 -13.69 29.11 -14.93
N VAL A 60 -13.15 29.22 -13.72
CA VAL A 60 -13.12 30.47 -12.92
C VAL A 60 -12.02 31.42 -13.43
N ALA A 61 -10.87 30.87 -13.81
CA ALA A 61 -9.69 31.61 -14.28
C ALA A 61 -9.28 31.18 -15.71
N PRO A 62 -10.03 31.58 -16.76
CA PRO A 62 -9.78 31.14 -18.14
C PRO A 62 -8.41 31.54 -18.69
N LYS A 63 -7.82 32.64 -18.19
CA LYS A 63 -6.43 33.03 -18.53
C LYS A 63 -5.39 32.01 -18.06
N ALA A 64 -5.63 31.33 -16.94
CA ALA A 64 -4.77 30.26 -16.45
C ALA A 64 -4.99 28.96 -17.24
N ALA A 65 -6.21 28.69 -17.73
CA ALA A 65 -6.50 27.54 -18.60
C ALA A 65 -5.74 27.62 -19.94
N LEU A 66 -5.52 28.83 -20.47
CA LEU A 66 -4.71 29.05 -21.68
C LEU A 66 -3.25 28.58 -21.53
N PHE A 67 -2.71 28.52 -20.31
CA PHE A 67 -1.39 27.95 -20.04
C PHE A 67 -1.32 26.44 -20.34
N PHE A 68 -2.42 25.70 -20.20
CA PHE A 68 -2.45 24.29 -20.60
C PHE A 68 -2.45 24.13 -22.13
N PHE A 69 -3.02 25.10 -22.86
CA PHE A 69 -3.00 25.12 -24.32
C PHE A 69 -1.70 25.64 -24.92
N THR A 70 -0.76 26.18 -24.14
CA THR A 70 0.59 26.46 -24.71
C THR A 70 1.34 25.19 -25.09
N PHE A 71 0.88 24.02 -24.63
CA PHE A 71 1.43 22.70 -24.97
C PHE A 71 0.71 22.02 -26.15
N VAL A 72 -0.45 22.52 -26.56
CA VAL A 72 -1.24 22.01 -27.68
C VAL A 72 -1.51 23.20 -28.60
N PRO A 73 -0.77 23.35 -29.72
CA PRO A 73 -0.89 24.53 -30.58
C PRO A 73 -2.33 24.65 -31.10
N LEU A 74 -3.11 25.53 -30.48
CA LEU A 74 -4.42 25.90 -30.99
C LEU A 74 -4.19 26.80 -32.20
N SER A 75 -4.67 26.37 -33.38
CA SER A 75 -4.61 27.24 -34.56
C SER A 75 -5.40 28.52 -34.28
N SER A 76 -5.03 29.62 -34.94
CA SER A 76 -5.65 30.95 -34.80
C SER A 76 -7.14 31.02 -35.18
N SER A 77 -7.77 29.89 -35.52
CA SER A 77 -9.16 29.76 -35.95
C SER A 77 -10.13 29.33 -34.84
N VAL A 78 -9.67 29.15 -33.60
CA VAL A 78 -10.53 28.73 -32.48
C VAL A 78 -11.23 29.95 -31.86
N PRO A 79 -12.56 30.04 -31.87
CA PRO A 79 -13.28 31.13 -31.23
C PRO A 79 -12.97 31.18 -29.71
N PRO A 80 -12.78 32.36 -29.10
CA PRO A 80 -12.43 32.48 -27.69
C PRO A 80 -13.51 31.89 -26.76
N GLY A 81 -14.77 31.81 -27.20
CA GLY A 81 -15.85 31.13 -26.47
C GLY A 81 -15.81 29.60 -26.56
N LEU A 82 -15.21 29.04 -27.61
CA LEU A 82 -15.18 27.60 -27.88
C LEU A 82 -14.28 26.84 -26.89
N VAL A 83 -13.20 27.48 -26.46
CA VAL A 83 -12.33 26.92 -25.40
C VAL A 83 -13.12 26.79 -24.09
N ARG A 84 -13.89 27.82 -23.71
CA ARG A 84 -14.71 27.79 -22.49
C ARG A 84 -15.83 26.76 -22.56
N THR A 85 -16.49 26.60 -23.71
CA THR A 85 -17.54 25.60 -23.88
C THR A 85 -16.99 24.18 -23.86
N ILE A 86 -15.85 23.92 -24.51
CA ILE A 86 -15.15 22.62 -24.40
C ILE A 86 -14.75 22.36 -22.95
N TRP A 87 -14.17 23.35 -22.27
CA TRP A 87 -13.74 23.19 -20.87
C TRP A 87 -14.92 22.89 -19.93
N LEU A 88 -16.04 23.59 -20.11
CA LEU A 88 -17.28 23.35 -19.37
C LEU A 88 -17.87 21.97 -19.70
N ALA A 89 -17.88 21.58 -20.98
CA ALA A 89 -18.35 20.26 -21.41
C ALA A 89 -17.52 19.14 -20.77
N VAL A 90 -16.18 19.26 -20.76
CA VAL A 90 -15.30 18.28 -20.11
C VAL A 90 -15.50 18.27 -18.60
N ALA A 91 -15.64 19.44 -17.95
CA ALA A 91 -15.89 19.54 -16.51
C ALA A 91 -17.22 18.89 -16.07
N VAL A 92 -18.23 18.87 -16.95
CA VAL A 92 -19.52 18.19 -16.72
C VAL A 92 -19.43 16.71 -17.08
N LEU A 93 -18.73 16.35 -18.17
CA LEU A 93 -18.62 14.97 -18.65
C LEU A 93 -17.85 14.07 -17.68
N VAL A 94 -16.83 14.59 -17.00
CA VAL A 94 -16.04 13.83 -16.01
C VAL A 94 -16.92 13.24 -14.90
N PRO A 95 -17.74 14.04 -14.16
CA PRO A 95 -18.69 13.49 -13.20
C PRO A 95 -19.68 12.49 -13.76
N ILE A 96 -20.20 12.74 -14.97
CA ILE A 96 -21.15 11.84 -15.64
C ILE A 96 -20.50 10.47 -15.89
N ALA A 97 -19.28 10.46 -16.43
CA ALA A 97 -18.52 9.25 -16.70
C ALA A 97 -18.22 8.47 -15.39
N VAL A 98 -17.80 9.17 -14.33
CA VAL A 98 -17.58 8.56 -13.01
C VAL A 98 -18.88 7.93 -12.47
N GLY A 99 -20.01 8.65 -12.54
CA GLY A 99 -21.30 8.15 -12.06
C GLY A 99 -21.81 6.93 -12.82
N VAL A 100 -21.74 6.95 -14.15
CA VAL A 100 -22.13 5.81 -15.00
C VAL A 100 -21.24 4.59 -14.73
N THR A 101 -19.94 4.79 -14.62
CA THR A 101 -19.00 3.67 -14.43
C THR A 101 -19.15 3.00 -13.07
N VAL A 102 -19.37 3.77 -11.99
CA VAL A 102 -19.70 3.23 -10.66
C VAL A 102 -21.06 2.52 -10.66
N GLY A 103 -22.06 3.09 -11.33
CA GLY A 103 -23.39 2.48 -11.42
C GLY A 103 -23.41 1.12 -12.13
N VAL A 104 -22.53 0.91 -13.11
CA VAL A 104 -22.38 -0.38 -13.81
C VAL A 104 -21.64 -1.42 -12.95
N GLN A 105 -20.77 -1.00 -12.03
CA GLN A 105 -19.94 -1.90 -11.21
C GLN A 105 -20.44 -2.08 -9.77
N SER A 106 -21.64 -1.59 -9.43
CA SER A 106 -22.17 -1.66 -8.06
C SER A 106 -22.30 -3.12 -7.56
N PRO A 107 -21.69 -3.47 -6.41
CA PRO A 107 -21.64 -4.85 -5.89
C PRO A 107 -23.00 -5.49 -5.57
N SER A 108 -24.04 -4.69 -5.41
CA SER A 108 -25.37 -5.12 -4.97
C SER A 108 -26.27 -5.71 -6.07
N GLY A 109 -25.78 -5.85 -7.30
CA GLY A 109 -26.50 -6.50 -8.41
C GLY A 109 -27.75 -5.76 -8.92
N ARG A 110 -28.18 -4.67 -8.26
CA ARG A 110 -29.23 -3.78 -8.74
C ARG A 110 -28.62 -2.71 -9.63
N ARG A 111 -28.91 -2.78 -10.94
CA ARG A 111 -28.63 -1.68 -11.87
C ARG A 111 -29.41 -0.45 -11.41
N GLU A 112 -28.71 0.57 -10.91
CA GLU A 112 -29.32 1.87 -10.70
C GLU A 112 -29.73 2.46 -12.07
N GLY A 113 -30.88 3.14 -12.13
CA GLY A 113 -31.32 3.78 -13.36
C GLY A 113 -30.30 4.82 -13.84
N LEU A 114 -30.08 4.92 -15.16
CA LEU A 114 -29.05 5.79 -15.76
C LEU A 114 -29.08 7.22 -15.22
N ALA A 115 -30.26 7.81 -15.03
CA ALA A 115 -30.41 9.17 -14.49
C ALA A 115 -29.89 9.30 -13.04
N LYS A 116 -30.11 8.29 -12.20
CA LYS A 116 -29.63 8.27 -10.81
C LYS A 116 -28.11 8.11 -10.75
N SER A 117 -27.55 7.26 -11.61
CA SER A 117 -26.09 7.06 -11.74
C SER A 117 -25.39 8.35 -12.18
N VAL A 118 -25.97 9.08 -13.15
CA VAL A 118 -25.45 10.37 -13.63
C VAL A 118 -25.45 11.42 -12.52
N LEU A 119 -26.57 11.57 -11.80
CA LEU A 119 -26.69 12.55 -10.71
C LEU A 119 -25.73 12.24 -9.55
N ARG A 120 -25.56 10.95 -9.21
CA ARG A 120 -24.60 10.52 -8.18
C ARG A 120 -23.14 10.70 -8.58
N GLY A 121 -22.84 10.81 -9.88
CA GLY A 121 -21.50 11.04 -10.38
C GLY A 121 -20.84 12.33 -9.85
N PHE A 122 -21.61 13.40 -9.66
CA PHE A 122 -21.12 14.69 -9.14
C PHE A 122 -20.59 14.60 -7.69
N PRO A 123 -21.38 14.17 -6.70
CA PRO A 123 -20.89 14.07 -5.33
C PRO A 123 -19.77 13.03 -5.20
N ILE A 124 -19.81 11.91 -5.93
CA ILE A 124 -18.72 10.91 -5.97
C ILE A 124 -17.42 11.54 -6.48
N THR A 125 -17.47 12.26 -7.59
CA THR A 125 -16.29 12.91 -8.18
C THR A 125 -15.72 13.97 -7.27
N ALA A 126 -16.58 14.78 -6.64
CA ALA A 126 -16.16 15.76 -5.64
C ALA A 126 -15.47 15.09 -4.44
N GLY A 127 -16.02 13.98 -3.95
CA GLY A 127 -15.44 13.20 -2.86
C GLY A 127 -14.07 12.63 -3.19
N LEU A 128 -13.93 11.98 -4.35
CA LEU A 128 -12.65 11.45 -4.84
C LEU A 128 -11.62 12.57 -5.05
N ALA A 129 -12.02 13.68 -5.65
CA ALA A 129 -11.15 14.83 -5.89
C ALA A 129 -10.61 15.41 -4.58
N ALA A 130 -11.48 15.63 -3.60
CA ALA A 130 -11.08 16.13 -2.29
C ALA A 130 -10.21 15.13 -1.52
N ALA A 131 -10.55 13.83 -1.54
CA ALA A 131 -9.72 12.78 -0.95
C ALA A 131 -8.33 12.73 -1.61
N PHE A 132 -8.26 12.84 -2.94
CA PHE A 132 -7.01 12.90 -3.68
C PHE A 132 -6.15 14.10 -3.26
N VAL A 133 -6.73 15.31 -3.20
CA VAL A 133 -6.00 16.52 -2.79
C VAL A 133 -5.45 16.38 -1.37
N ILE A 134 -6.23 15.81 -0.45
CA ILE A 134 -5.76 15.54 0.92
C ILE A 134 -4.60 14.53 0.89
N LEU A 135 -4.72 13.42 0.15
CA LEU A 135 -3.67 12.39 0.04
C LEU A 135 -2.40 12.93 -0.65
N LEU A 136 -2.55 13.81 -1.63
CA LEU A 136 -1.45 14.45 -2.37
C LEU A 136 -0.52 15.22 -1.43
N VAL A 137 -1.06 15.81 -0.37
CA VAL A 137 -0.28 16.56 0.63
C VAL A 137 0.15 15.66 1.79
N THR A 138 -0.78 14.85 2.31
CA THR A 138 -0.54 14.06 3.52
C THR A 138 0.42 12.89 3.32
N VAL A 139 0.30 12.13 2.22
CA VAL A 139 1.14 10.95 2.00
C VAL A 139 2.62 11.31 1.86
N PRO A 140 3.02 12.32 1.05
CA PRO A 140 4.42 12.74 0.96
C PRO A 140 4.94 13.33 2.27
N ALA A 141 4.14 14.15 2.95
CA ALA A 141 4.53 14.72 4.25
C ALA A 141 4.81 13.63 5.28
N LEU A 142 3.91 12.63 5.38
CA LEU A 142 4.10 11.48 6.27
C LEU A 142 5.35 10.69 5.90
N ARG A 143 5.60 10.45 4.61
CA ARG A 143 6.78 9.73 4.15
C ARG A 143 8.09 10.47 4.41
N ALA A 144 8.09 11.80 4.29
CA ALA A 144 9.23 12.63 4.66
C ALA A 144 9.49 12.56 6.18
N THR A 145 8.44 12.69 7.00
CA THR A 145 8.58 12.57 8.46
C THR A 145 8.99 11.16 8.90
N SER A 146 8.54 10.11 8.20
CA SER A 146 8.90 8.72 8.51
C SER A 146 10.37 8.47 8.20
N MET A 147 10.88 8.98 7.08
CA MET A 147 12.31 8.92 6.74
C MET A 147 13.17 9.62 7.78
N VAL A 148 12.80 10.83 8.21
CA VAL A 148 13.54 11.59 9.23
C VAL A 148 13.52 10.88 10.59
N ARG A 149 12.41 10.21 10.95
CA ARG A 149 12.27 9.48 12.22
C ARG A 149 12.74 8.02 12.17
N GLY A 150 13.37 7.58 11.07
CA GLY A 150 13.81 6.19 10.92
C GLY A 150 12.68 5.15 10.93
N ARG A 151 11.44 5.56 10.62
CA ARG A 151 10.26 4.69 10.53
C ARG A 151 10.16 4.13 9.11
N ARG A 152 9.97 2.83 8.99
CA ARG A 152 9.77 2.12 7.72
C ARG A 152 8.36 1.58 7.63
N ASP A 153 7.78 1.74 6.45
CA ASP A 153 6.49 1.15 6.09
C ASP A 153 6.76 -0.12 5.28
N THR A 154 6.23 -1.25 5.74
CA THR A 154 6.34 -2.54 5.05
C THR A 154 4.97 -3.16 4.96
N TYR A 155 4.68 -3.78 3.81
CA TYR A 155 3.40 -4.40 3.54
C TYR A 155 3.58 -5.91 3.47
N VAL A 156 2.86 -6.63 4.31
CA VAL A 156 2.67 -8.07 4.19
C VAL A 156 1.58 -8.31 3.13
N PRO A 157 1.87 -9.03 2.03
CA PRO A 157 0.86 -9.42 1.06
C PRO A 157 -0.22 -10.28 1.73
N LEU A 158 -1.48 -9.87 1.59
CA LEU A 158 -2.62 -10.61 2.08
C LEU A 158 -3.82 -10.35 1.17
N VAL A 159 -4.04 -11.24 0.20
CA VAL A 159 -5.25 -11.25 -0.62
C VAL A 159 -6.25 -12.17 0.08
N THR A 160 -7.34 -11.61 0.60
CA THR A 160 -8.36 -12.36 1.35
C THR A 160 -9.78 -11.90 1.02
N THR A 161 -10.77 -12.64 1.52
CA THR A 161 -12.19 -12.28 1.38
C THR A 161 -12.66 -11.43 2.56
N ILE A 162 -13.78 -10.74 2.40
CA ILE A 162 -14.38 -9.94 3.47
C ILE A 162 -14.75 -10.81 4.68
N GLU A 163 -15.13 -12.06 4.45
CA GLU A 163 -15.51 -13.02 5.50
C GLU A 163 -14.29 -13.58 6.27
N SER A 164 -13.17 -13.81 5.56
CA SER A 164 -11.94 -14.36 6.15
C SER A 164 -11.05 -13.30 6.80
N TYR A 165 -11.30 -12.01 6.52
CA TYR A 165 -10.53 -10.89 7.04
C TYR A 165 -10.47 -10.81 8.57
N PRO A 166 -11.59 -10.92 9.34
CA PRO A 166 -11.54 -10.92 10.80
C PRO A 166 -10.71 -12.08 11.37
N VAL A 167 -10.70 -13.23 10.68
CA VAL A 167 -9.88 -14.39 11.06
C VAL A 167 -8.40 -14.10 10.83
N ALA A 168 -8.04 -13.52 9.68
CA ALA A 168 -6.67 -13.13 9.38
C ALA A 168 -6.13 -12.10 10.39
N ALA A 169 -6.96 -11.11 10.74
CA ALA A 169 -6.66 -10.13 11.76
C ALA A 169 -6.34 -10.80 13.11
N LYS A 170 -7.23 -11.69 13.56
CA LYS A 170 -7.06 -12.43 14.82
C LYS A 170 -5.78 -13.25 14.84
N VAL A 171 -5.50 -14.00 13.76
CA VAL A 171 -4.28 -14.82 13.62
C VAL A 171 -3.01 -13.99 13.76
N VAL A 172 -2.95 -12.83 13.11
CA VAL A 172 -1.80 -11.93 13.19
C VAL A 172 -1.65 -11.36 14.60
N LEU A 173 -2.73 -10.85 15.19
CA LEU A 173 -2.68 -10.20 16.51
C LEU A 173 -2.30 -11.19 17.62
N GLU A 174 -2.92 -12.36 17.65
CA GLU A 174 -2.57 -13.42 18.61
C GLU A 174 -1.12 -13.89 18.42
N THR A 175 -0.62 -13.93 17.19
CA THR A 175 0.78 -14.28 16.95
C THR A 175 1.72 -13.21 17.47
N LEU A 176 1.44 -11.93 17.22
CA LEU A 176 2.27 -10.83 17.71
C LEU A 176 2.27 -10.77 19.23
N GLU A 177 1.10 -10.93 19.86
CA GLU A 177 0.95 -10.95 21.32
C GLU A 177 1.72 -12.13 21.96
N ARG A 178 1.61 -13.33 21.39
CA ARG A 178 2.39 -14.51 21.85
C ARG A 178 3.89 -14.28 21.83
N HIS A 179 4.39 -13.44 20.94
CA HIS A 179 5.81 -13.11 20.81
C HIS A 179 6.19 -11.81 21.55
N GLY A 180 5.38 -11.39 22.53
CA GLY A 180 5.65 -10.25 23.42
C GLY A 180 5.37 -8.89 22.81
N ILE A 181 4.60 -8.83 21.72
CA ILE A 181 4.19 -7.58 21.07
C ILE A 181 2.70 -7.36 21.32
N ALA A 182 2.37 -6.82 22.51
CA ALA A 182 1.00 -6.58 22.92
C ALA A 182 0.37 -5.42 22.12
N MET A 183 -0.63 -5.74 21.31
CA MET A 183 -1.28 -4.80 20.42
C MET A 183 -2.53 -4.20 21.05
N ALA A 184 -2.54 -2.88 21.26
CA ALA A 184 -3.74 -2.16 21.65
C ALA A 184 -4.51 -1.69 20.41
N SER A 185 -5.83 -1.91 20.37
CA SER A 185 -6.69 -1.28 19.36
C SER A 185 -6.71 0.22 19.61
N VAL A 186 -6.45 1.00 18.56
CA VAL A 186 -6.45 2.46 18.61
C VAL A 186 -7.35 3.01 17.51
N GLU A 187 -7.92 4.19 17.72
CA GLU A 187 -8.63 4.87 16.65
C GLU A 187 -7.68 5.26 15.51
N PRO A 188 -8.15 5.21 14.26
CA PRO A 188 -7.37 5.65 13.12
C PRO A 188 -6.97 7.13 13.32
N PRO A 189 -5.70 7.49 13.07
CA PRO A 189 -5.30 8.88 13.15
C PRO A 189 -6.10 9.73 12.15
N TRP A 190 -6.34 10.99 12.48
CA TRP A 190 -7.21 11.88 11.72
C TRP A 190 -6.88 11.91 10.21
N TRP A 191 -5.59 11.88 9.85
CA TRP A 191 -5.13 11.92 8.46
C TRP A 191 -5.47 10.62 7.68
N ALA A 192 -5.60 9.49 8.36
CA ALA A 192 -6.01 8.23 7.76
C ALA A 192 -7.55 8.10 7.70
N ALA A 193 -8.24 8.67 8.69
CA ALA A 193 -9.70 8.65 8.77
C ALA A 193 -10.37 9.69 7.85
N LEU A 194 -9.69 10.79 7.53
CA LEU A 194 -10.30 11.92 6.82
C LEU A 194 -10.68 11.60 5.37
N PRO A 195 -9.81 10.98 4.53
CA PRO A 195 -10.18 10.65 3.15
C PRO A 195 -11.35 9.67 3.06
N SER A 196 -11.36 8.65 3.94
CA SER A 196 -12.42 7.64 3.97
C SER A 196 -13.76 8.22 4.46
N LYS A 197 -13.76 9.02 5.55
CA LYS A 197 -14.98 9.73 6.02
C LYS A 197 -15.57 10.64 4.96
N LEU A 198 -14.72 11.33 4.20
CA LEU A 198 -15.16 12.23 3.14
C LEU A 198 -15.81 11.49 1.98
N LEU A 199 -15.25 10.33 1.60
CA LEU A 199 -15.84 9.47 0.59
C LEU A 199 -17.12 8.77 1.03
N GLN A 200 -17.22 8.36 2.30
CA GLN A 200 -18.47 7.81 2.83
C GLN A 200 -19.59 8.84 2.79
N ARG A 201 -19.29 10.09 3.12
CA ARG A 201 -20.29 11.18 3.12
C ARG A 201 -20.71 11.61 1.72
N LEU A 202 -19.80 11.57 0.74
CA LEU A 202 -20.04 12.08 -0.61
C LEU A 202 -20.32 10.98 -1.65
N GLY A 203 -19.98 9.73 -1.36
CA GLY A 203 -20.08 8.58 -2.25
C GLY A 203 -20.93 7.44 -1.67
N GLU A 204 -22.00 7.77 -0.95
CA GLU A 204 -22.87 6.83 -0.24
C GLU A 204 -23.31 5.64 -1.13
N GLY A 205 -22.80 4.44 -0.83
CA GLY A 205 -23.09 3.20 -1.57
C GLY A 205 -22.19 2.92 -2.78
N ALA A 206 -21.42 3.89 -3.27
CA ALA A 206 -20.57 3.76 -4.46
C ALA A 206 -19.31 2.90 -4.23
N PHE A 207 -18.81 2.94 -2.99
CA PHE A 207 -17.56 2.30 -2.61
C PHE A 207 -17.72 1.32 -1.44
N THR A 208 -18.95 0.93 -1.13
CA THR A 208 -19.22 -0.10 -0.13
C THR A 208 -18.54 -1.40 -0.56
N GLY A 209 -17.59 -1.87 0.24
CA GLY A 209 -16.72 -3.03 -0.10
C GLY A 209 -15.39 -2.68 -0.79
N TYR A 210 -15.17 -1.42 -1.21
CA TYR A 210 -13.90 -0.93 -1.75
C TYR A 210 -13.13 -0.04 -0.78
N ILE A 211 -13.83 0.78 0.01
CA ILE A 211 -13.24 1.54 1.11
C ILE A 211 -13.15 0.62 2.32
N ALA A 212 -11.98 0.59 2.95
CA ALA A 212 -11.73 -0.16 4.17
C ALA A 212 -12.49 0.46 5.36
N GLU A 213 -13.83 0.35 5.34
CA GLU A 213 -14.71 0.61 6.49
C GLU A 213 -14.34 -0.23 7.72
N GLN A 214 -13.51 -1.26 7.53
CA GLN A 214 -13.05 -2.22 8.53
C GLN A 214 -11.52 -2.19 8.74
N SER A 215 -10.84 -1.10 8.40
CA SER A 215 -9.41 -0.99 8.71
C SER A 215 -9.21 -0.89 10.23
N ALA A 216 -8.62 -1.94 10.80
CA ALA A 216 -8.40 -2.03 12.23
C ALA A 216 -6.96 -1.59 12.53
N TYR A 217 -6.85 -0.56 13.36
CA TYR A 217 -5.58 0.03 13.74
C TYR A 217 -5.14 -0.51 15.09
N PHE A 218 -3.91 -1.00 15.12
CA PHE A 218 -3.29 -1.56 16.31
C PHE A 218 -1.94 -0.91 16.54
N ARG A 219 -1.60 -0.68 17.81
CA ARG A 219 -0.34 -0.08 18.20
C ARG A 219 0.29 -0.82 19.37
N SER A 220 1.60 -1.03 19.29
CA SER A 220 2.46 -1.53 20.36
C SER A 220 3.72 -0.67 20.42
N GLY A 221 3.78 0.28 21.36
CA GLY A 221 4.88 1.24 21.43
C GLY A 221 5.02 2.05 20.13
N GLU A 222 6.16 1.90 19.45
CA GLU A 222 6.42 2.58 18.17
C GLU A 222 5.94 1.80 16.93
N LEU A 223 5.48 0.55 17.09
CA LEU A 223 5.00 -0.28 16.00
C LEU A 223 3.50 -0.10 15.80
N ASP A 224 3.10 0.38 14.63
CA ASP A 224 1.73 0.43 14.15
C ASP A 224 1.49 -0.77 13.22
N VAL A 225 0.34 -1.43 13.39
CA VAL A 225 -0.15 -2.51 12.55
C VAL A 225 -1.53 -2.11 12.06
N VAL A 226 -1.66 -1.98 10.75
CA VAL A 226 -2.91 -1.58 10.10
C VAL A 226 -3.34 -2.72 9.19
N LEU A 227 -4.48 -3.31 9.52
CA LEU A 227 -5.08 -4.35 8.70
C LEU A 227 -5.97 -3.68 7.65
N TYR A 228 -5.71 -4.00 6.38
CA TYR A 228 -6.54 -3.64 5.24
C TYR A 228 -7.12 -4.92 4.60
N PRO A 229 -8.25 -4.84 3.90
CA PRO A 229 -8.86 -6.01 3.25
C PRO A 229 -7.93 -6.78 2.30
N ASN A 230 -6.92 -6.10 1.73
CA ASN A 230 -6.00 -6.69 0.74
C ASN A 230 -4.51 -6.53 1.10
N ALA A 231 -4.20 -6.11 2.33
CA ALA A 231 -2.82 -5.96 2.79
C ALA A 231 -2.76 -5.82 4.31
N LEU A 232 -1.65 -6.22 4.90
CA LEU A 232 -1.31 -5.84 6.25
C LEU A 232 -0.14 -4.85 6.20
N LEU A 233 -0.36 -3.62 6.67
CA LEU A 233 0.67 -2.59 6.79
C LEU A 233 1.30 -2.66 8.18
N LEU A 234 2.63 -2.65 8.19
CA LEU A 234 3.46 -2.57 9.39
C LEU A 234 4.29 -1.30 9.29
N ARG A 235 4.24 -0.46 10.32
CA ARG A 235 4.95 0.82 10.37
C ARG A 235 5.66 0.98 11.70
N GLY A 236 6.94 1.30 11.68
CA GLY A 236 7.72 1.49 12.90
C GLY A 236 9.23 1.40 12.66
N PRO A 237 10.03 1.20 13.73
CA PRO A 237 11.46 0.99 13.61
C PRO A 237 11.79 -0.26 12.78
N ASN A 238 12.85 -0.20 11.97
CA ASN A 238 13.26 -1.26 11.04
C ASN A 238 13.26 -2.67 11.68
N GLY A 239 13.86 -2.81 12.87
CA GLY A 239 13.94 -4.12 13.55
C GLY A 239 12.58 -4.66 14.00
N ALA A 240 11.72 -3.79 14.54
CA ALA A 240 10.38 -4.16 14.98
C ALA A 240 9.49 -4.55 13.80
N VAL A 241 9.56 -3.78 12.71
CA VAL A 241 8.81 -4.04 11.47
C VAL A 241 9.26 -5.35 10.83
N ALA A 242 10.57 -5.60 10.71
CA ALA A 242 11.09 -6.84 10.14
C ALA A 242 10.64 -8.07 10.95
N ARG A 243 10.69 -8.00 12.29
CA ARG A 243 10.22 -9.08 13.17
C ARG A 243 8.71 -9.30 13.02
N ALA A 244 7.91 -8.25 13.06
CA ALA A 244 6.46 -8.34 12.90
C ALA A 244 6.06 -8.87 11.52
N HIS A 245 6.78 -8.46 10.47
CA HIS A 245 6.59 -8.96 9.11
C HIS A 245 6.82 -10.46 9.02
N ALA A 246 7.94 -10.94 9.57
CA ALA A 246 8.27 -12.36 9.56
C ALA A 246 7.21 -13.18 10.33
N LEU A 247 6.77 -12.70 11.50
CA LEU A 247 5.72 -13.34 12.30
C LEU A 247 4.39 -13.41 11.56
N ALA A 248 3.96 -12.31 10.95
CA ALA A 248 2.71 -12.25 10.21
C ALA A 248 2.72 -13.19 9.00
N VAL A 249 3.80 -13.17 8.22
CA VAL A 249 3.98 -14.05 7.05
C VAL A 249 3.99 -15.52 7.42
N GLU A 250 4.67 -15.91 8.51
CA GLU A 250 4.68 -17.29 9.01
C GLU A 250 3.30 -17.71 9.54
N ALA A 251 2.62 -16.83 10.29
CA ALA A 251 1.30 -17.13 10.85
C ALA A 251 0.20 -17.25 9.80
N LEU A 252 0.23 -16.42 8.76
CA LEU A 252 -0.78 -16.44 7.69
C LEU A 252 -0.64 -17.68 6.77
N THR A 253 0.52 -18.32 6.73
CA THR A 253 0.77 -19.44 5.82
C THR A 253 -0.21 -20.59 6.05
N GLY A 254 -0.80 -21.06 4.95
CA GLY A 254 -1.64 -22.25 4.96
C GLY A 254 -3.05 -22.05 5.53
N HIS A 255 -3.41 -20.82 5.93
CA HIS A 255 -4.79 -20.51 6.27
C HIS A 255 -5.64 -20.40 4.99
N PRO A 256 -6.88 -20.94 4.99
CA PRO A 256 -7.80 -20.79 3.87
C PRO A 256 -8.04 -19.31 3.54
N ASP A 257 -8.05 -19.00 2.25
CA ASP A 257 -8.35 -17.66 1.72
C ASP A 257 -7.42 -16.55 2.24
N MET A 258 -6.20 -16.88 2.67
CA MET A 258 -5.18 -15.91 3.09
C MET A 258 -3.98 -16.01 2.17
N PHE A 259 -4.13 -15.52 0.93
CA PHE A 259 -3.11 -15.63 -0.09
C PHE A 259 -2.02 -14.57 0.09
N GLN A 260 -0.77 -14.99 0.04
CA GLN A 260 0.41 -14.10 0.05
C GLN A 260 0.98 -13.89 -1.36
N THR A 261 0.40 -14.55 -2.37
CA THR A 261 0.78 -14.44 -3.78
C THR A 261 -0.21 -13.62 -4.61
N VAL A 262 0.28 -13.05 -5.70
CA VAL A 262 -0.49 -12.11 -6.54
C VAL A 262 -0.95 -12.74 -7.86
N SER A 263 -0.10 -13.50 -8.54
CA SER A 263 -0.47 -14.13 -9.81
C SER A 263 -1.46 -15.27 -9.64
N SER A 264 -2.33 -15.47 -10.63
CA SER A 264 -3.31 -16.58 -10.64
C SER A 264 -2.63 -17.95 -10.56
N GLU A 265 -1.48 -18.09 -11.22
CA GLU A 265 -0.70 -19.32 -11.28
C GLU A 265 -0.09 -19.65 -9.92
N ALA A 266 0.40 -18.63 -9.20
CA ALA A 266 0.93 -18.80 -7.86
C ALA A 266 -0.18 -19.05 -6.82
N GLN A 267 -1.32 -18.37 -6.95
CA GLN A 267 -2.46 -18.58 -6.06
C GLN A 267 -3.03 -20.01 -6.15
N GLU A 268 -2.95 -20.67 -7.31
CA GLU A 268 -3.34 -22.07 -7.44
C GLU A 268 -2.40 -23.00 -6.65
N LEU A 269 -1.08 -22.75 -6.71
CA LEU A 269 -0.10 -23.50 -5.91
C LEU A 269 -0.29 -23.24 -4.41
N GLU A 270 -0.48 -21.98 -4.02
CA GLU A 270 -0.77 -21.60 -2.64
C GLU A 270 -2.05 -22.26 -2.12
N ARG A 271 -3.10 -22.35 -2.94
CA ARG A 271 -4.34 -23.08 -2.59
C ARG A 271 -4.10 -24.56 -2.37
N GLN A 272 -3.20 -25.19 -3.13
CA GLN A 272 -2.79 -26.57 -2.87
C GLN A 272 -2.07 -26.70 -1.53
N ILE A 273 -1.15 -25.77 -1.21
CA ILE A 273 -0.46 -25.71 0.08
C ILE A 273 -1.45 -25.54 1.23
N GLN A 274 -2.42 -24.62 1.11
CA GLN A 274 -3.49 -24.40 2.10
C GLN A 274 -4.34 -25.65 2.35
N ARG A 275 -4.61 -26.46 1.30
CA ARG A 275 -5.32 -27.74 1.44
C ARG A 275 -4.53 -28.75 2.28
N VAL A 276 -3.22 -28.88 2.04
CA VAL A 276 -2.36 -29.77 2.83
C VAL A 276 -2.28 -29.29 4.28
N TRP A 277 -2.15 -27.98 4.50
CA TRP A 277 -2.18 -27.38 5.84
C TRP A 277 -3.51 -27.62 6.57
N SER A 278 -4.63 -27.45 5.89
CA SER A 278 -5.96 -27.71 6.45
C SER A 278 -6.08 -29.17 6.89
N ALA A 279 -5.65 -30.12 6.06
CA ALA A 279 -5.64 -31.54 6.42
C ALA A 279 -4.72 -31.84 7.61
N PHE A 280 -3.50 -31.27 7.61
CA PHE A 280 -2.54 -31.43 8.70
C PHE A 280 -3.10 -30.94 10.05
N ARG A 281 -3.75 -29.77 10.07
CA ARG A 281 -4.32 -29.16 11.29
C ARG A 281 -5.43 -29.97 11.96
N LEU A 282 -6.12 -30.84 11.22
CA LEU A 282 -7.17 -31.70 11.79
C LEU A 282 -6.62 -32.66 12.85
N ASN A 283 -5.41 -33.19 12.63
CA ASN A 283 -4.72 -34.04 13.60
C ASN A 283 -3.20 -33.99 13.40
N PRO A 284 -2.52 -32.96 13.94
CA PRO A 284 -1.09 -32.74 13.67
C PRO A 284 -0.20 -33.89 14.11
N LYS A 285 -0.56 -34.63 15.17
CA LYS A 285 0.24 -35.77 15.66
C LYS A 285 0.14 -36.96 14.72
N ALA A 286 -1.08 -37.32 14.29
CA ALA A 286 -1.28 -38.45 13.37
C ALA A 286 -0.78 -38.14 11.94
N HIS A 287 -0.79 -36.87 11.56
CA HIS A 287 -0.38 -36.43 10.23
C HIS A 287 1.12 -36.08 10.10
N GLN A 288 1.88 -36.14 11.19
CA GLN A 288 3.33 -36.07 11.14
C GLN A 288 3.90 -37.26 10.35
N ASN A 289 4.72 -36.96 9.35
CA ASN A 289 5.33 -37.92 8.43
C ASN A 289 4.30 -38.85 7.72
N ALA A 290 3.04 -38.44 7.62
CA ALA A 290 2.02 -39.23 6.95
C ALA A 290 2.27 -39.28 5.44
N ARG A 291 2.39 -40.49 4.89
CA ARG A 291 2.67 -40.72 3.46
C ARG A 291 1.75 -39.94 2.51
N PRO A 292 0.42 -39.87 2.72
CA PRO A 292 -0.45 -39.13 1.81
C PRO A 292 -0.11 -37.63 1.73
N LEU A 293 0.21 -36.98 2.86
CA LEU A 293 0.55 -35.56 2.88
C LEU A 293 1.95 -35.30 2.32
N LEU A 294 2.91 -36.20 2.59
CA LEU A 294 4.26 -36.13 2.01
C LEU A 294 4.22 -36.31 0.48
N SER A 295 3.41 -37.25 -0.03
CA SER A 295 3.23 -37.41 -1.48
C SER A 295 2.65 -36.15 -2.11
N ARG A 296 1.63 -35.53 -1.49
CA ARG A 296 1.07 -34.26 -1.98
C ARG A 296 2.08 -33.11 -1.89
N PHE A 297 2.93 -33.10 -0.87
CA PHE A 297 4.02 -32.14 -0.77
C PHE A 297 5.02 -32.29 -1.94
N ASP A 298 5.43 -33.52 -2.27
CA ASP A 298 6.35 -33.79 -3.37
C ASP A 298 5.74 -33.45 -4.75
N ASP A 299 4.44 -33.72 -4.94
CA ASP A 299 3.70 -33.31 -6.13
C ASP A 299 3.76 -31.78 -6.32
N ILE A 300 3.43 -31.02 -5.26
CA ILE A 300 3.46 -29.54 -5.30
C ILE A 300 4.89 -29.06 -5.54
N ALA A 301 5.90 -29.64 -4.88
CA ALA A 301 7.30 -29.27 -5.06
C ALA A 301 7.75 -29.46 -6.52
N THR A 302 7.30 -30.55 -7.16
CA THR A 302 7.57 -30.80 -8.58
C THR A 302 6.89 -29.76 -9.48
N GLU A 303 5.66 -29.35 -9.15
CA GLU A 303 4.93 -28.32 -9.88
C GLU A 303 5.60 -26.94 -9.77
N VAL A 304 6.04 -26.57 -8.56
CA VAL A 304 6.80 -25.33 -8.29
C VAL A 304 8.11 -25.30 -9.08
N ALA A 305 8.80 -26.43 -9.23
CA ALA A 305 10.05 -26.51 -9.98
C ALA A 305 9.88 -26.36 -11.49
N ARG A 306 8.70 -26.70 -12.04
CA ARG A 306 8.43 -26.72 -13.48
C ARG A 306 7.66 -25.50 -13.97
N ARG A 307 6.81 -24.90 -13.13
CA ARG A 307 6.00 -23.75 -13.53
C ARG A 307 6.83 -22.46 -13.59
N PRO A 308 6.72 -21.67 -14.67
CA PRO A 308 7.28 -20.33 -14.70
C PRO A 308 6.44 -19.41 -13.79
N LEU A 309 7.03 -18.95 -12.69
CA LEU A 309 6.39 -18.01 -11.77
C LEU A 309 7.18 -16.68 -11.77
N PRO A 310 6.50 -15.54 -11.56
CA PRO A 310 7.19 -14.29 -11.23
C PRO A 310 8.09 -14.49 -10.00
N PHE A 311 9.25 -13.84 -9.99
CA PHE A 311 10.26 -14.00 -8.93
C PHE A 311 9.69 -13.79 -7.52
N ASP A 312 8.92 -12.71 -7.32
CA ASP A 312 8.35 -12.37 -6.01
C ASP A 312 7.39 -13.46 -5.51
N ASP A 313 6.52 -13.97 -6.38
CA ASP A 313 5.58 -15.04 -6.05
C ASP A 313 6.32 -16.37 -5.82
N TRP A 314 7.37 -16.66 -6.60
CA TRP A 314 8.18 -17.86 -6.43
C TRP A 314 8.86 -17.91 -5.05
N GLN A 315 9.40 -16.78 -4.58
CA GLN A 315 9.99 -16.68 -3.23
C GLN A 315 8.96 -16.95 -2.12
N VAL A 316 7.73 -16.45 -2.29
CA VAL A 316 6.63 -16.70 -1.35
C VAL A 316 6.28 -18.19 -1.30
N ILE A 317 6.04 -18.81 -2.46
CA ILE A 317 5.69 -20.23 -2.55
C ILE A 317 6.82 -21.12 -2.01
N TYR A 318 8.07 -20.81 -2.35
CA TYR A 318 9.23 -21.54 -1.84
C TYR A 318 9.30 -21.49 -0.31
N ARG A 319 9.13 -20.31 0.29
CA ARG A 319 9.06 -20.14 1.75
C ARG A 319 7.92 -20.96 2.37
N GLN A 320 6.72 -20.92 1.78
CA GLN A 320 5.57 -21.67 2.28
C GLN A 320 5.79 -23.19 2.21
N MET A 321 6.43 -23.67 1.15
CA MET A 321 6.83 -25.08 1.03
C MET A 321 7.82 -25.47 2.12
N LEU A 322 8.82 -24.63 2.43
CA LEU A 322 9.73 -24.90 3.54
C LEU A 322 9.00 -24.97 4.89
N GLN A 323 8.05 -24.06 5.15
CA GLN A 323 7.23 -24.07 6.37
C GLN A 323 6.34 -25.32 6.46
N LEU A 324 5.72 -25.71 5.35
CA LEU A 324 4.92 -26.93 5.27
C LEU A 324 5.77 -28.18 5.51
N GLY A 325 6.93 -28.29 4.87
CA GLY A 325 7.85 -29.41 5.06
C GLY A 325 8.34 -29.55 6.50
N ARG A 326 8.58 -28.43 7.19
CA ARG A 326 8.88 -28.44 8.64
C ARG A 326 7.72 -29.00 9.46
N ALA A 327 6.50 -28.53 9.20
CA ALA A 327 5.30 -28.97 9.93
C ALA A 327 5.03 -30.47 9.73
N LEU A 328 5.05 -30.94 8.47
CA LEU A 328 4.88 -32.36 8.13
C LEU A 328 5.96 -33.22 8.76
N GLY A 329 7.20 -32.71 8.86
CA GLY A 329 8.31 -33.38 9.54
C GLY A 329 8.29 -33.29 11.07
N GLY A 330 7.23 -32.75 11.69
CA GLY A 330 7.10 -32.58 13.14
C GLY A 330 8.03 -31.55 13.76
N ARG A 331 8.63 -30.66 12.93
CA ARG A 331 9.51 -29.58 13.38
C ARG A 331 8.69 -28.31 13.63
N ARG A 332 9.05 -27.57 14.68
CA ARG A 332 8.48 -26.24 14.96
C ARG A 332 8.79 -25.26 13.84
N GLN A 333 7.94 -24.25 13.65
CA GLN A 333 8.26 -23.17 12.73
C GLN A 333 9.42 -22.32 13.25
N ILE A 334 10.03 -21.52 12.39
CA ILE A 334 11.32 -20.90 12.69
C ILE A 334 11.17 -19.89 13.82
N LEU A 335 10.10 -19.10 13.81
CA LEU A 335 9.91 -18.05 14.79
C LEU A 335 9.32 -18.58 16.10
N GLU A 336 8.56 -19.68 16.04
CA GLU A 336 8.04 -20.39 17.22
C GLU A 336 9.12 -20.99 18.13
N VAL A 337 10.35 -21.20 17.63
CA VAL A 337 11.47 -21.70 18.46
C VAL A 337 11.77 -20.75 19.62
N THR A 338 11.46 -19.47 19.46
CA THR A 338 11.70 -18.44 20.49
C THR A 338 10.72 -18.51 21.67
N LEU A 339 9.64 -19.30 21.56
CA LEU A 339 8.64 -19.44 22.62
C LEU A 339 8.97 -20.59 23.58
N PRO A 340 8.70 -20.44 24.91
CA PRO A 340 8.82 -21.52 25.88
C PRO A 340 8.05 -22.77 25.44
N LYS A 341 8.60 -23.98 25.69
CA LYS A 341 7.95 -25.24 25.28
C LYS A 341 6.52 -25.41 25.81
N GLU A 342 6.22 -24.81 26.96
CA GLU A 342 4.90 -24.85 27.63
C GLU A 342 3.81 -24.08 26.84
N ASN A 343 4.15 -22.94 26.23
CA ASN A 343 3.19 -22.13 25.45
C ASN A 343 2.74 -22.83 24.17
N PHE A 344 3.52 -23.80 23.67
CA PHE A 344 3.15 -24.63 22.52
C PHE A 344 1.96 -25.56 22.84
N MET A 345 1.82 -25.98 24.11
CA MET A 345 0.65 -26.78 24.52
C MET A 345 -0.60 -25.92 24.58
N SER A 346 -0.53 -24.68 25.09
CA SER A 346 -1.69 -23.77 25.14
C SER A 346 -2.17 -23.29 23.75
N SER A 347 -1.29 -23.07 22.77
CA SER A 347 -1.72 -22.69 21.42
C SER A 347 -2.26 -23.83 20.57
N ALA A 348 -1.96 -25.08 20.94
CA ALA A 348 -2.61 -26.26 20.36
C ALA A 348 -3.93 -26.63 21.08
N GLN A 349 -4.28 -25.93 22.17
CA GLN A 349 -5.32 -26.33 23.14
C GLN A 349 -6.66 -25.56 23.04
N THR A 350 -6.88 -24.66 22.08
CA THR A 350 -8.21 -24.03 21.89
C THR A 350 -9.26 -24.93 21.22
N SER A 351 -9.04 -26.25 21.18
CA SER A 351 -10.11 -27.27 21.01
C SER A 351 -9.80 -28.47 21.92
N HIS A 352 -10.68 -28.76 22.89
CA HIS A 352 -10.53 -29.81 23.92
C HIS A 352 -11.28 -31.12 23.57
N ALA A 353 -10.64 -32.29 23.80
CA ALA A 353 -11.19 -33.57 24.34
C ALA A 353 -10.05 -34.64 24.49
N PRO A 354 -10.10 -35.65 25.41
CA PRO A 354 -8.95 -36.08 26.25
C PRO A 354 -8.29 -37.48 26.03
N ILE A 355 -6.95 -37.55 26.32
CA ILE A 355 -6.09 -38.59 27.00
C ILE A 355 -5.90 -40.00 26.32
N ASP A 356 -4.75 -40.73 26.24
CA ASP A 356 -3.54 -40.95 27.10
C ASP A 356 -2.25 -41.41 26.34
N PHE A 357 -1.09 -41.55 27.04
CA PHE A 357 0.31 -41.73 26.56
C PHE A 357 0.90 -43.16 26.57
N GLU A 358 1.93 -43.43 25.75
CA GLU A 358 3.18 -44.16 26.12
C GLU A 358 4.24 -44.16 24.98
N THR A 359 5.51 -44.42 25.35
CA THR A 359 6.78 -43.88 24.79
C THR A 359 7.67 -44.85 23.99
N GLN A 360 8.76 -44.29 23.39
CA GLN A 360 10.10 -44.87 23.03
C GLN A 360 10.41 -44.99 21.52
N SER A 361 11.62 -44.87 20.95
CA SER A 361 12.93 -44.23 21.25
C SER A 361 13.90 -44.45 20.04
N LEU A 362 15.00 -43.66 19.93
CA LEU A 362 16.27 -43.84 19.14
C LEU A 362 16.35 -43.28 17.68
N SER A 363 17.46 -42.72 17.14
CA SER A 363 18.81 -42.34 17.66
C SER A 363 19.43 -41.15 16.88
N THR A 364 20.17 -40.29 17.58
CA THR A 364 20.66 -38.95 17.17
C THR A 364 22.00 -38.94 16.42
N ARG A 365 22.65 -40.10 16.19
CA ARG A 365 24.05 -40.14 15.72
C ARG A 365 24.24 -40.30 14.21
N GLN A 366 23.17 -40.48 13.43
CA GLN A 366 23.22 -40.55 11.96
C GLN A 366 22.88 -39.22 11.26
N LEU A 367 22.42 -38.22 12.01
CA LEU A 367 22.01 -36.90 11.50
C LEU A 367 23.18 -35.88 11.40
N LEU A 368 24.29 -36.14 12.08
CA LEU A 368 25.42 -35.19 12.12
C LEU A 368 26.29 -35.25 10.86
N THR A 369 26.40 -36.42 10.24
CA THR A 369 27.31 -36.63 9.09
C THR A 369 26.76 -36.03 7.78
N ARG A 370 25.46 -35.74 7.69
CA ARG A 370 24.84 -35.07 6.52
C ARG A 370 24.74 -33.54 6.63
N LEU A 371 25.07 -32.95 7.78
CA LEU A 371 25.03 -31.50 7.98
C LEU A 371 26.35 -30.79 7.66
N LEU A 372 27.47 -31.52 7.67
CA LEU A 372 28.81 -30.92 7.53
C LEU A 372 29.28 -30.74 6.08
N GLU A 373 28.56 -31.29 5.10
CA GLU A 373 28.96 -31.24 3.68
C GLU A 373 28.22 -30.15 2.86
N THR A 374 27.22 -29.45 3.42
CA THR A 374 26.35 -28.51 2.66
C THR A 374 26.54 -27.03 3.00
N ILE A 375 27.42 -26.67 3.94
CA ILE A 375 27.53 -25.26 4.41
C ILE A 375 28.31 -24.37 3.42
N SER A 376 29.25 -24.87 2.63
CA SER A 376 30.17 -24.00 1.87
C SER A 376 29.63 -23.45 0.55
N LEU A 377 28.51 -23.97 0.03
CA LEU A 377 27.89 -23.48 -1.22
C LEU A 377 26.68 -22.55 -0.99
N LEU A 378 26.02 -22.61 0.17
CA LEU A 378 24.87 -21.74 0.50
C LEU A 378 25.30 -20.34 0.95
N VAL A 379 26.39 -20.21 1.72
CA VAL A 379 26.85 -18.90 2.24
C VAL A 379 27.30 -17.97 1.11
N LYS A 380 27.94 -18.51 0.07
CA LYS A 380 28.47 -17.67 -1.02
C LYS A 380 27.38 -17.12 -1.93
N LYS A 381 26.31 -17.89 -2.17
CA LYS A 381 25.15 -17.46 -2.95
C LYS A 381 24.19 -16.55 -2.19
N GLU A 382 23.99 -16.76 -0.87
CA GLU A 382 23.19 -15.82 -0.07
C GLU A 382 23.89 -14.47 0.11
N VAL A 383 25.23 -14.41 0.18
CA VAL A 383 25.97 -13.15 0.26
C VAL A 383 25.93 -12.36 -1.05
N GLU A 384 25.91 -13.02 -2.21
CA GLU A 384 25.73 -12.34 -3.51
C GLU A 384 24.29 -11.86 -3.70
N LEU A 385 23.29 -12.65 -3.32
CA LEU A 385 21.88 -12.28 -3.43
C LEU A 385 21.54 -11.12 -2.46
N ALA A 386 21.99 -11.18 -1.21
CA ALA A 386 21.84 -10.10 -0.24
C ALA A 386 22.54 -8.81 -0.70
N ARG A 387 23.71 -8.89 -1.37
CA ARG A 387 24.38 -7.72 -1.96
C ARG A 387 23.62 -7.15 -3.16
N ALA A 388 23.01 -7.99 -3.99
CA ALA A 388 22.21 -7.55 -5.13
C ALA A 388 20.91 -6.87 -4.69
N GLU A 389 20.22 -7.44 -3.70
CA GLU A 389 19.00 -6.90 -3.12
C GLU A 389 19.27 -5.61 -2.33
N LEU A 390 20.33 -5.57 -1.51
CA LEU A 390 20.78 -4.33 -0.83
C LEU A 390 21.13 -3.22 -1.83
N LYS A 391 21.74 -3.55 -2.97
CA LYS A 391 22.09 -2.55 -4.00
C LYS A 391 20.87 -2.06 -4.78
N ALA A 392 19.85 -2.91 -4.97
CA ALA A 392 18.59 -2.55 -5.60
C ALA A 392 17.74 -1.67 -4.68
N ASP A 393 17.59 -2.06 -3.41
CA ASP A 393 16.90 -1.27 -2.38
C ASP A 393 17.58 0.09 -2.16
N LEU A 394 18.92 0.11 -2.05
CA LEU A 394 19.68 1.35 -1.91
C LEU A 394 19.55 2.26 -3.16
N ARG A 395 19.45 1.69 -4.36
CA ARG A 395 19.21 2.48 -5.59
C ARG A 395 17.81 3.06 -5.63
N ALA A 396 16.79 2.27 -5.29
CA ALA A 396 15.41 2.75 -5.20
C ALA A 396 15.26 3.85 -4.14
N GLU A 397 15.96 3.70 -3.01
CA GLU A 397 15.97 4.66 -1.91
C GLU A 397 16.77 5.94 -2.27
N LEU A 398 17.91 5.82 -2.96
CA LEU A 398 18.65 6.97 -3.48
C LEU A 398 17.87 7.73 -4.57
N ASP A 399 17.16 7.04 -5.45
CA ASP A 399 16.33 7.68 -6.47
C ASP A 399 15.11 8.39 -5.84
N MET A 400 14.57 7.83 -4.75
CA MET A 400 13.56 8.50 -3.91
C MET A 400 14.11 9.77 -3.24
N VAL A 401 15.33 9.75 -2.70
CA VAL A 401 15.98 10.93 -2.10
C VAL A 401 16.24 12.01 -3.16
N LYS A 402 16.69 11.64 -4.37
CA LYS A 402 16.90 12.60 -5.48
C LYS A 402 15.60 13.31 -5.87
N LEU A 403 14.49 12.57 -5.97
CA LEU A 403 13.18 13.13 -6.29
C LEU A 403 12.66 14.02 -5.16
N LEU A 404 12.88 13.66 -3.90
CA LEU A 404 12.48 14.49 -2.75
C LEU A 404 13.30 15.78 -2.69
N VAL A 405 14.62 15.73 -2.91
CA VAL A 405 15.48 16.91 -2.99
C VAL A 405 15.05 17.80 -4.16
N ALA A 406 14.79 17.21 -5.35
CA ALA A 406 14.30 17.96 -6.50
C ALA A 406 12.94 18.61 -6.23
N ALA A 407 12.00 17.88 -5.61
CA ALA A 407 10.69 18.42 -5.23
C ALA A 407 10.82 19.52 -4.17
N GLY A 408 11.73 19.38 -3.20
CA GLY A 408 12.03 20.41 -2.21
C GLY A 408 12.59 21.68 -2.85
N VAL A 409 13.52 21.56 -3.79
CA VAL A 409 14.04 22.71 -4.54
C VAL A 409 12.93 23.39 -5.34
N VAL A 410 12.09 22.63 -6.04
CA VAL A 410 10.94 23.18 -6.79
C VAL A 410 9.93 23.86 -5.85
N ALA A 411 9.65 23.28 -4.69
CA ALA A 411 8.76 23.86 -3.70
C ALA A 411 9.31 25.18 -3.14
N VAL A 412 10.61 25.25 -2.84
CA VAL A 412 11.28 26.48 -2.43
C VAL A 412 11.09 27.54 -3.51
N PHE A 413 11.45 27.26 -4.77
CA PHE A 413 11.25 28.21 -5.87
C PHE A 413 9.78 28.63 -6.06
N GLY A 414 8.84 27.70 -5.88
CA GLY A 414 7.41 27.98 -5.93
C GLY A 414 6.96 28.96 -4.84
N VAL A 415 7.42 28.76 -3.61
CA VAL A 415 7.18 29.68 -2.49
C VAL A 415 7.82 31.04 -2.78
N THR A 416 9.05 31.09 -3.27
CA THR A 416 9.70 32.37 -3.63
C THR A 416 8.88 33.13 -4.67
N MET A 417 8.35 32.45 -5.69
CA MET A 417 7.50 33.07 -6.71
C MET A 417 6.15 33.55 -6.16
N LEU A 418 5.56 32.82 -5.20
CA LEU A 418 4.35 33.27 -4.50
C LEU A 418 4.62 34.52 -3.65
N LEU A 419 5.77 34.59 -2.97
CA LEU A 419 6.15 35.78 -2.21
C LEU A 419 6.37 36.98 -3.12
N VAL A 420 7.05 36.80 -4.25
CA VAL A 420 7.21 37.84 -5.27
C VAL A 420 5.84 38.30 -5.79
N SER A 421 4.94 37.37 -6.07
CA SER A 421 3.56 37.68 -6.48
C SER A 421 2.80 38.48 -5.41
N ALA A 422 2.93 38.11 -4.13
CA ALA A 422 2.33 38.85 -3.03
C ALA A 422 2.87 40.29 -2.94
N VAL A 423 4.18 40.48 -3.09
CA VAL A 423 4.79 41.82 -3.15
C VAL A 423 4.18 42.63 -4.30
N PHE A 424 4.08 42.05 -5.51
CA PHE A 424 3.44 42.72 -6.64
C PHE A 424 1.96 43.05 -6.38
N ALA A 425 1.20 42.17 -5.74
CA ALA A 425 -0.19 42.45 -5.39
C ALA A 425 -0.32 43.63 -4.41
N LEU A 426 0.58 43.73 -3.42
CA LEU A 426 0.61 44.86 -2.48
C LEU A 426 1.05 46.17 -3.14
N THR A 427 1.82 46.12 -4.24
CA THR A 427 2.26 47.35 -4.93
C THR A 427 1.11 48.18 -5.51
N ILE A 428 -0.09 47.61 -5.62
CA ILE A 428 -1.31 48.33 -6.02
C ILE A 428 -1.68 49.41 -4.97
N TRP A 429 -1.34 49.19 -3.70
CA TRP A 429 -1.77 50.02 -2.57
C TRP A 429 -0.62 50.80 -1.91
N MET A 430 0.64 50.42 -2.14
CA MET A 430 1.80 51.05 -1.51
C MET A 430 3.07 50.92 -2.37
N PRO A 431 4.13 51.73 -2.13
CA PRO A 431 5.40 51.61 -2.84
C PRO A 431 6.03 50.22 -2.75
N GLY A 432 6.67 49.75 -3.82
CA GLY A 432 7.19 48.37 -3.90
C GLY A 432 8.20 47.99 -2.82
N TRP A 433 9.02 48.95 -2.36
CA TRP A 433 9.96 48.73 -1.26
C TRP A 433 9.25 48.51 0.09
N LEU A 434 8.14 49.19 0.33
CA LEU A 434 7.29 49.00 1.52
C LEU A 434 6.56 47.66 1.49
N ALA A 435 6.03 47.28 0.31
CA ALA A 435 5.40 45.98 0.12
C ALA A 435 6.37 44.82 0.40
N ALA A 436 7.60 44.91 -0.11
CA ALA A 436 8.64 43.91 0.12
C ALA A 436 9.03 43.81 1.61
N LEU A 437 9.22 44.94 2.30
CA LEU A 437 9.49 44.98 3.73
C LEU A 437 8.35 44.39 4.56
N GLY A 438 7.09 44.71 4.22
CA GLY A 438 5.92 44.18 4.93
C GLY A 438 5.82 42.66 4.86
N VAL A 439 6.00 42.07 3.67
CA VAL A 439 5.99 40.62 3.49
C VAL A 439 7.17 39.97 4.24
N ALA A 440 8.36 40.59 4.22
CA ALA A 440 9.52 40.08 4.94
C ALA A 440 9.32 40.06 6.47
N VAL A 441 8.79 41.14 7.05
CA VAL A 441 8.49 41.22 8.48
C VAL A 441 7.44 40.19 8.89
N LEU A 442 6.39 40.02 8.08
CA LEU A 442 5.36 39.00 8.33
C LEU A 442 5.94 37.58 8.36
N LEU A 443 6.83 37.25 7.42
CA LEU A 443 7.50 35.95 7.38
C LEU A 443 8.43 35.74 8.58
N LEU A 444 9.19 36.76 8.97
CA LEU A 444 10.05 36.69 10.16
C LEU A 444 9.24 36.51 11.44
N ALA A 445 8.07 37.15 11.55
CA ALA A 445 7.17 36.97 12.68
C ALA A 445 6.60 35.55 12.75
N ILE A 446 6.15 34.99 11.61
CA ILE A 446 5.69 33.60 11.52
C ILE A 446 6.82 32.62 11.86
N GLY A 447 8.02 32.86 11.32
CA GLY A 447 9.21 32.05 11.60
C GLY A 447 9.60 32.07 13.08
N GLY A 448 9.57 33.25 13.71
CA GLY A 448 9.81 33.41 15.14
C GLY A 448 8.79 32.67 15.99
N LEU A 449 7.49 32.73 15.64
CA LEU A 449 6.42 32.00 16.32
C LEU A 449 6.59 30.48 16.20
N LEU A 450 6.95 29.98 15.02
CA LEU A 450 7.20 28.56 14.82
C LEU A 450 8.43 28.08 15.60
N ALA A 451 9.49 28.90 15.70
CA ALA A 451 10.68 28.61 16.49
C ALA A 451 10.46 28.64 18.00
N LEU A 452 9.36 29.24 18.47
CA LEU A 452 8.95 29.22 19.88
C LEU A 452 8.11 27.98 20.24
N VAL A 453 7.48 27.34 19.25
CA VAL A 453 6.57 26.20 19.43
C VAL A 453 7.24 24.85 19.14
N GLY A 454 8.18 24.82 18.20
CA GLY A 454 9.05 23.67 17.94
C GLY A 454 10.30 23.71 18.80
#